data_AF-A0A957SYG6-F1
#
_entry.id   AF-A0A957SYG6-F1
#
_cell.length_a   1.000
_cell.length_b   1.000
_cell.length_c   1.000
_cell.angle_alpha   90.00
_cell.angle_beta   90.00
_cell.angle_gamma   90.00
#
_symmetry.space_group_name_H-M   'P 1'
#
loop_
_entity.id
_entity.type
_entity.pdbx_description
1 polymer ?
#
loop_
_entity_poly.entity_id
_entity_poly.type
_entity_poly.pdbx_seq_one_letter_code
_entity_poly.pdbx_strand_id
1 'polypeptide(L)'
;MQLTTEEDEIAQSILIILSTMPGERVLRPTFGCNLYELQFAPMNMETLALARRYVEEAITMWEPRITILNILVEAGTGDHDGALLIAMHYEIKSTRDKRSLVYPFYLIPEE
;
A
#
# COMPACT_ATOMS: atom_id res chain seq x y z
N MET A 1 27.88 7.72 -2.16
CA MET A 1 27.14 6.68 -2.90
C MET A 1 26.46 5.84 -1.83
N GLN A 2 25.18 6.06 -1.59
CA GLN A 2 24.43 5.27 -0.61
C GLN A 2 24.05 3.97 -1.32
N LEU A 3 24.61 2.85 -0.89
CA LEU A 3 24.20 1.54 -1.37
C LEU A 3 22.84 1.26 -0.73
N THR A 4 21.77 1.37 -1.50
CA THR A 4 20.45 0.89 -1.08
C THR A 4 20.49 -0.63 -1.00
N THR A 5 20.05 -1.20 0.12
CA THR A 5 19.91 -2.65 0.23
C THR A 5 18.71 -3.11 -0.61
N GLU A 6 18.66 -4.39 -0.99
CA GLU A 6 17.48 -4.95 -1.68
C GLU A 6 16.19 -4.71 -0.86
N GLU A 7 16.29 -4.75 0.47
CA GLU A 7 15.19 -4.50 1.39
C GLU A 7 14.68 -3.06 1.30
N ASP A 8 15.59 -2.07 1.25
CA ASP A 8 15.25 -0.67 1.11
C ASP A 8 14.58 -0.42 -0.25
N GLU A 9 15.10 -1.03 -1.32
CA GLU A 9 14.52 -0.93 -2.66
C GLU A 9 13.12 -1.52 -2.74
N ILE A 10 12.87 -2.65 -2.08
CA ILE A 10 11.55 -3.28 -1.99
C ILE A 10 10.60 -2.36 -1.20
N ALA A 11 11.02 -1.84 -0.05
CA ALA A 11 10.20 -0.93 0.75
C ALA A 11 9.82 0.34 -0.04
N GLN A 12 10.78 0.94 -0.74
CA GLN A 12 10.53 2.10 -1.60
C GLN A 12 9.60 1.75 -2.78
N SER A 13 9.80 0.59 -3.41
CA SER A 13 8.92 0.10 -4.49
C SER A 13 7.47 -0.03 -4.02
N ILE A 14 7.24 -0.64 -2.85
CA ILE A 14 5.91 -0.75 -2.22
C ILE A 14 5.30 0.64 -2.04
N LEU A 15 6.04 1.59 -1.45
CA LEU A 15 5.55 2.96 -1.24
C LEU A 15 5.16 3.65 -2.56
N ILE A 16 5.97 3.48 -3.61
CA ILE A 16 5.68 4.02 -4.94
C ILE A 16 4.41 3.40 -5.51
N ILE A 17 4.23 2.08 -5.40
CA ILE A 17 3.03 1.38 -5.90
C ILE A 17 1.78 1.91 -5.19
N LEU A 18 1.82 2.05 -3.87
CA LEU A 18 0.66 2.49 -3.07
C LEU A 18 0.33 3.97 -3.25
N SER A 19 1.33 4.80 -3.56
CA SER A 19 1.15 6.25 -3.77
C SER A 19 0.87 6.65 -5.22
N THR A 20 0.97 5.73 -6.18
CA THR A 20 0.73 6.03 -7.60
C THR A 20 -0.69 5.66 -7.99
N MET A 21 -1.39 6.59 -8.65
CA MET A 21 -2.71 6.34 -9.22
C MET A 21 -2.57 5.67 -10.61
N PRO A 22 -3.25 4.54 -10.86
CA PRO A 22 -3.34 3.95 -12.19
C PRO A 22 -3.80 4.99 -13.23
N GLY A 23 -3.09 5.04 -14.36
CA GLY A 23 -3.31 6.02 -15.43
C GLY A 23 -2.35 7.22 -15.40
N GLU A 24 -1.67 7.51 -14.29
CA GLU A 24 -0.70 8.61 -14.21
C GLU A 24 0.53 8.39 -15.11
N ARG A 25 0.89 7.13 -15.32
CA ARG A 25 2.03 6.76 -16.16
C ARG A 25 1.54 6.39 -17.56
N VAL A 26 1.74 7.28 -18.53
CA VAL A 26 1.35 7.09 -19.95
C VAL A 26 1.84 5.74 -20.52
N LEU A 27 3.06 5.32 -20.17
CA LEU A 27 3.65 4.07 -20.65
C LEU A 27 3.30 2.83 -19.80
N ARG A 28 2.62 3.01 -18.66
CA ARG A 28 2.19 1.95 -17.73
C ARG A 28 0.86 2.32 -17.09
N PRO A 29 -0.25 2.31 -17.85
CA PRO A 29 -1.54 2.79 -17.37
C PRO A 29 -2.11 1.97 -16.21
N THR A 30 -1.71 0.70 -16.06
CA THR A 30 -2.16 -0.17 -14.96
C THR A 30 -1.28 -0.08 -13.71
N PHE A 31 -0.17 0.65 -13.75
CA PHE A 31 0.76 0.75 -12.63
C PHE A 31 0.22 1.66 -11.54
N GLY A 32 0.15 1.13 -10.32
CA GLY A 32 -0.32 1.86 -9.14
C GLY A 32 -1.23 1.00 -8.27
N CYS A 33 -1.97 1.67 -7.38
CA CYS A 33 -2.95 1.06 -6.51
C CYS A 33 -4.27 1.84 -6.56
N ASN A 34 -5.41 1.12 -6.57
CA ASN A 34 -6.75 1.72 -6.62
C ASN A 34 -7.21 2.37 -5.30
N LEU A 35 -6.31 2.57 -4.33
CA LEU A 35 -6.64 3.26 -3.07
C LEU A 35 -7.22 4.65 -3.30
N TYR A 36 -6.82 5.34 -4.38
CA TYR A 36 -7.36 6.64 -4.75
C TYR A 36 -8.89 6.64 -4.93
N GLU A 37 -9.50 5.52 -5.35
CA GLU A 37 -10.96 5.41 -5.49
C GLU A 37 -11.68 5.52 -4.13
N LEU A 38 -10.97 5.21 -3.05
CA LEU A 38 -11.49 5.25 -1.70
C LEU A 38 -11.29 6.61 -1.02
N GLN A 39 -10.66 7.59 -1.70
CA GLN A 39 -10.34 8.89 -1.11
C GLN A 39 -11.55 9.63 -0.52
N PHE A 40 -12.72 9.45 -1.14
CA PHE A 40 -14.00 10.02 -0.70
C PHE A 40 -14.96 8.97 -0.10
N ALA A 41 -14.49 7.73 0.09
CA ALA A 41 -15.32 6.67 0.64
C ALA A 41 -15.51 6.89 2.15
N PRO A 42 -16.68 6.51 2.71
CA PRO A 42 -16.91 6.59 4.15
C PRO A 42 -15.97 5.66 4.93
N MET A 43 -15.56 6.08 6.11
CA MET A 43 -14.75 5.27 7.03
C MET A 43 -15.59 4.14 7.63
N ASN A 44 -15.69 3.01 6.93
CA ASN A 44 -16.47 1.85 7.35
C ASN A 44 -15.76 0.52 7.02
N MET A 45 -16.32 -0.60 7.49
CA MET A 45 -15.74 -1.93 7.28
C MET A 45 -15.64 -2.34 5.80
N GLU A 46 -16.52 -1.84 4.94
CA GLU A 46 -16.49 -2.12 3.50
C GLU A 46 -15.29 -1.42 2.84
N THR A 47 -15.06 -0.15 3.15
CA THR A 47 -13.89 0.62 2.70
C THR A 47 -12.59 -0.02 3.18
N LEU A 48 -12.54 -0.48 4.44
CA LEU A 48 -11.36 -1.20 4.96
C LEU A 48 -11.09 -2.49 4.18
N ALA A 49 -12.14 -3.28 3.89
CA ALA A 49 -12.01 -4.52 3.13
C ALA A 49 -11.59 -4.27 1.68
N LEU A 50 -12.16 -3.25 1.02
CA LEU A 50 -11.77 -2.84 -0.33
C LEU A 50 -10.33 -2.35 -0.38
N ALA A 51 -9.90 -1.53 0.57
CA ALA A 51 -8.52 -1.06 0.68
C ALA A 51 -7.54 -2.23 0.79
N ARG A 52 -7.85 -3.22 1.65
CA ARG A 52 -7.06 -4.44 1.80
C ARG A 52 -6.91 -5.17 0.45
N ARG A 53 -8.02 -5.35 -0.27
CA ARG A 53 -8.05 -6.02 -1.58
C ARG A 53 -7.21 -5.27 -2.61
N TYR A 54 -7.37 -3.96 -2.72
CA TYR A 54 -6.62 -3.14 -3.68
C TYR A 54 -5.12 -3.14 -3.42
N VAL A 55 -4.71 -3.11 -2.15
CA VAL A 55 -3.29 -3.27 -1.78
C VAL A 55 -2.79 -4.65 -2.16
N GLU A 56 -3.53 -5.71 -1.83
CA GLU A 56 -3.15 -7.09 -2.13
C GLU A 56 -2.97 -7.33 -3.63
N GLU A 57 -3.90 -6.87 -4.45
CA GLU A 57 -3.85 -6.99 -5.91
C GLU A 57 -2.67 -6.20 -6.50
N ALA A 58 -2.49 -4.94 -6.08
CA ALA A 58 -1.43 -4.09 -6.59
C ALA A 58 -0.04 -4.63 -6.26
N ILE A 59 0.19 -5.05 -5.01
CA ILE A 59 1.48 -5.58 -4.57
C ILE A 59 1.77 -6.93 -5.23
N THR A 60 0.76 -7.81 -5.35
CA THR A 60 0.92 -9.10 -6.04
C THR A 60 1.30 -8.91 -7.51
N MET A 61 0.75 -7.88 -8.17
CA MET A 61 1.02 -7.58 -9.57
C MET A 61 2.40 -6.94 -9.78
N TRP A 62 2.78 -5.99 -8.92
CA TRP A 62 3.90 -5.10 -9.19
C TRP A 62 5.17 -5.41 -8.40
N GLU A 63 5.10 -6.18 -7.31
CA GLU A 63 6.26 -6.52 -6.48
C GLU A 63 6.42 -8.05 -6.32
N PRO A 64 6.89 -8.77 -7.35
CA PRO A 64 7.00 -10.23 -7.32
C PRO A 64 8.13 -10.74 -6.40
N ARG A 65 9.01 -9.86 -5.91
CA ARG A 65 10.14 -10.23 -5.04
C ARG A 65 9.70 -10.58 -3.62
N ILE A 66 8.48 -10.24 -3.22
CA ILE A 66 7.96 -10.52 -1.89
C ILE A 66 6.82 -11.54 -1.90
N THR A 67 6.56 -12.13 -0.74
CA THR A 67 5.37 -12.91 -0.42
C THR A 67 4.60 -12.16 0.66
N ILE A 68 3.35 -11.80 0.38
CA ILE A 68 2.48 -11.16 1.37
C ILE A 68 2.15 -12.20 2.44
N LEU A 69 2.42 -11.87 3.70
CA LEU A 69 2.09 -12.71 4.85
C LEU A 69 0.76 -12.27 5.47
N ASN A 70 0.54 -10.96 5.58
CA ASN A 70 -0.67 -10.38 6.12
C ASN A 70 -0.83 -8.93 5.68
N ILE A 71 -2.07 -8.47 5.50
CA ILE A 71 -2.42 -7.06 5.31
C ILE A 71 -3.55 -6.73 6.28
N LEU A 72 -3.28 -5.80 7.18
CA LEU A 72 -4.24 -5.22 8.13
C LEU A 72 -4.55 -3.81 7.67
N VAL A 73 -5.84 -3.46 7.62
CA VAL A 73 -6.28 -2.10 7.36
C VAL A 73 -7.22 -1.68 8.47
N GLU A 74 -6.89 -0.59 9.14
CA GLU A 74 -7.64 -0.07 10.28
C GLU A 74 -7.83 1.44 10.13
N ALA A 75 -8.84 1.99 10.80
CA ALA A 75 -9.00 3.42 10.91
C ALA A 75 -7.86 3.98 11.79
N GLY A 76 -7.17 5.00 11.29
CA GLY A 76 -6.16 5.72 12.05
C GLY A 76 -6.78 6.46 13.23
N THR A 77 -6.00 6.58 14.30
CA THR A 77 -6.38 7.27 15.53
C THR A 77 -5.24 8.21 15.95
N GLY A 78 -5.55 9.21 16.78
CA GLY A 78 -4.55 10.19 17.23
C GLY A 78 -4.01 11.02 16.07
N ASP A 79 -2.69 10.98 15.84
CA ASP A 79 -2.01 11.76 14.80
C ASP A 79 -2.39 11.34 13.35
N HIS A 80 -3.07 10.20 13.20
CA HIS A 80 -3.56 9.68 11.92
C HIS A 80 -5.10 9.62 11.86
N ASP A 81 -5.79 10.42 12.66
CA ASP A 81 -7.25 10.51 12.58
C ASP A 81 -7.70 10.89 11.15
N GLY A 82 -8.73 10.20 10.66
CA GLY A 82 -9.21 10.33 9.27
C GLY A 82 -8.37 9.60 8.20
N ALA A 83 -7.36 8.82 8.57
CA ALA A 83 -6.60 7.98 7.64
C ALA A 83 -6.97 6.49 7.72
N LEU A 84 -6.71 5.76 6.64
CA LEU A 84 -6.61 4.30 6.64
C LEU A 84 -5.16 3.91 6.92
N LEU A 85 -4.91 3.20 8.01
CA LEU A 85 -3.60 2.65 8.33
C LEU A 85 -3.46 1.26 7.73
N ILE A 86 -2.63 1.16 6.69
CA ILE A 86 -2.38 -0.09 5.97
C ILE A 86 -1.08 -0.69 6.48
N ALA A 87 -1.19 -1.68 7.36
CA ALA A 87 -0.06 -2.43 7.88
C ALA A 87 0.14 -3.73 7.10
N MET A 88 1.23 -3.82 6.36
CA MET A 88 1.58 -4.98 5.56
C MET A 88 2.77 -5.73 6.17
N HIS A 89 2.62 -7.03 6.34
CA HIS A 89 3.68 -7.95 6.69
C HIS A 89 4.02 -8.81 5.47
N TYR A 90 5.31 -8.91 5.15
CA TYR A 90 5.77 -9.63 3.97
C TYR A 90 7.12 -10.30 4.21
N GLU A 91 7.41 -11.31 3.40
CA GLU A 91 8.69 -12.01 3.35
C GLU A 91 9.38 -11.72 2.02
N ILE A 92 10.66 -11.33 2.06
CA ILE A 92 11.48 -11.19 0.85
C ILE A 92 11.88 -12.60 0.39
N LYS A 93 11.59 -12.95 -0.87
CA LYS A 93 11.79 -14.32 -1.38
C LYS A 93 13.26 -14.73 -1.45
N SER A 94 14.16 -13.79 -1.74
CA SER A 94 15.60 -14.04 -1.88
C SER A 94 16.26 -14.36 -0.53
N THR A 95 16.02 -13.53 0.48
CA THR A 95 16.67 -13.62 1.79
C THR A 95 15.87 -14.39 2.84
N ARG A 96 14.56 -14.61 2.59
CA ARG A 96 13.58 -15.11 3.57
C ARG A 96 13.38 -14.18 4.77
N ASP A 97 13.80 -12.92 4.66
CA ASP A 97 13.62 -11.95 5.72
C ASP A 97 12.17 -11.49 5.80
N LYS A 98 11.63 -11.49 7.01
CA LYS A 98 10.29 -10.99 7.31
C LYS A 98 10.38 -9.51 7.68
N ARG A 99 9.54 -8.71 7.05
CA ARG A 99 9.49 -7.26 7.20
C ARG A 99 8.04 -6.81 7.38
N SER A 100 7.90 -5.59 7.90
CA SER A 100 6.62 -4.92 8.05
C SER A 100 6.73 -3.49 7.54
N LEU A 101 5.67 -3.00 6.89
CA LEU A 101 5.55 -1.62 6.44
C LEU A 101 4.16 -1.10 6.79
N VAL A 102 4.10 0.15 7.27
CA VAL A 102 2.84 0.85 7.54
C VAL A 102 2.74 2.02 6.57
N TYR A 103 1.61 2.10 5.87
CA TYR A 103 1.30 3.17 4.93
C TYR A 103 0.00 3.87 5.35
N PRO A 104 0.05 5.14 5.78
CA PRO A 104 -1.14 5.93 6.06
C PRO A 104 -1.73 6.49 4.75
N PHE A 105 -3.01 6.21 4.50
CA PHE A 105 -3.76 6.79 3.38
C PHE A 105 -4.86 7.72 3.90
N TYR A 106 -4.71 9.02 3.69
CA TYR A 106 -5.63 10.02 4.23
C TYR A 106 -6.89 10.13 3.36
N LEU A 107 -8.06 10.03 3.99
CA LEU A 107 -9.35 10.29 3.35
C LEU A 107 -9.64 11.79 3.35
N ILE A 108 -10.31 12.26 2.29
CA ILE A 108 -10.82 13.62 2.24
C ILE A 108 -12.27 13.59 2.77
N PRO A 109 -12.59 14.36 3.81
CA PRO A 109 -13.98 14.48 4.26
C PRO A 109 -14.83 15.11 3.14
N GLU A 110 -15.98 14.50 2.81
CA GLU A 110 -17.03 15.20 2.07
C GLU A 110 -17.55 16.36 2.95
N GLU A 111 -17.55 17.59 2.41
CA GLU A 111 -18.10 18.78 3.07
C GLU A 111 -19.62 18.71 3.28
#